data_AF-A0A415I3L6-F1
#
_entry.id   AF-A0A415I3L6-F1
#
_cell.length_a   1.000
_cell.length_b   1.000
_cell.length_c   1.000
_cell.angle_alpha   90.00
_cell.angle_beta   90.00
_cell.angle_gamma   90.00
#
_symmetry.space_group_name_H-M   'P 1'
#
loop_
_entity.id
_entity.type
_entity.pdbx_description
1 polymer ?
#
loop_
_entity_poly.entity_id
_entity_poly.type
_entity_poly.pdbx_seq_one_letter_code
_entity_poly.pdbx_strand_id
1 'polypeptide(L)'
;MEVGRDDIVESVVRLINGVGRSPYLFVGSGFSRRYMGTDDWVGLLRHLCSRLSDDPFRLDSYLARCPDESDNSALPSAATMLDKDMRIAVLEDPRFASFRNDHVEDIRQRKSILKIMAAERLSSFKPEYMTHELDILREVGRRRISGVITTNYDCLLESLFPEFKVFVGQDDLVFHRTFEMGEIYKIHGSMDNPESMVLEEADYAKLAETQDYLAAKLLTIFMEYPIIFIGYSLNDPDIQAILMSISRCLGSNNLALLRKRFIFLTRGENATSTHSFTFPGIGEISMTEIRTNDFGAVYEAIGQSKCSFSPRIIRELRRSIYALADEGDPNDSLVVEASFSDLERLPEGQHLVLGIGVANASLGHGHMVKAELLYRDVVFDDEHVAPKLAVEEYLPSLLASNSGGLPMYKYLSAYSGEVLNPRMLKEIDEKKDLDAFLNNSLRKAKGSYHHSGIRHSVQSVIANEGFEEAFKKLVLLEEDEIDLNKLLEYLRALIMDDRKIIHGNSELKRLIRMYDFLKYKKAFDISATSE
;
A
#
# COMPACT_ATOMS: atom_id res chain seq x y z
N MET A 1 16.17 -28.43 20.40
CA MET A 1 15.15 -27.43 20.77
C MET A 1 14.05 -27.60 19.77
N GLU A 2 12.86 -28.01 20.22
CA GLU A 2 11.67 -28.00 19.35
C GLU A 2 11.43 -26.56 18.90
N VAL A 3 11.29 -26.35 17.59
CA VAL A 3 10.98 -25.05 17.03
C VAL A 3 9.53 -24.73 17.43
N GLY A 4 9.37 -23.73 18.28
CA GLY A 4 8.07 -23.27 18.73
C GLY A 4 7.32 -22.51 17.63
N ARG A 5 6.05 -22.24 17.88
CA ARG A 5 5.24 -21.36 17.01
C ARG A 5 5.89 -19.98 16.85
N ASP A 6 6.37 -19.41 17.95
CA ASP A 6 6.99 -18.08 17.97
C ASP A 6 8.29 -18.02 17.15
N ASP A 7 9.06 -19.12 17.12
CA ASP A 7 10.27 -19.23 16.30
C ASP A 7 9.94 -19.16 14.80
N ILE A 8 8.80 -19.74 14.37
CA ILE A 8 8.30 -19.66 13.00
C ILE A 8 7.90 -18.22 12.67
N VAL A 9 7.15 -17.58 13.58
CA VAL A 9 6.74 -16.18 13.42
C VAL A 9 7.96 -15.26 13.27
N GLU A 10 8.91 -15.35 14.19
CA GLU A 10 10.13 -14.53 14.17
C GLU A 10 10.96 -14.79 12.90
N SER A 11 11.09 -16.06 12.50
CA SER A 11 11.82 -16.43 11.29
C SER A 11 11.22 -15.79 10.04
N VAL A 12 9.89 -15.86 9.87
CA VAL A 12 9.19 -15.29 8.71
C VAL A 12 9.26 -13.76 8.74
N VAL A 13 9.04 -13.13 9.91
CA VAL A 13 9.17 -11.67 10.08
C VAL A 13 10.56 -11.21 9.66
N ARG A 14 11.62 -11.91 10.08
CA ARG A 14 13.01 -11.58 9.74
C ARG A 14 13.26 -11.69 8.22
N LEU A 15 12.72 -12.71 7.57
CA LEU A 15 12.88 -12.91 6.12
C LEU A 15 12.20 -11.78 5.33
N ILE A 16 10.95 -11.44 5.68
CA ILE A 16 10.20 -10.36 5.03
C ILE A 16 10.90 -9.00 5.25
N ASN A 17 11.25 -8.69 6.51
CA ASN A 17 11.91 -7.43 6.86
C ASN A 17 13.31 -7.30 6.24
N GLY A 18 14.01 -8.41 6.01
CA GLY A 18 15.30 -8.42 5.32
C GLY A 18 15.22 -7.93 3.88
N VAL A 19 14.06 -8.05 3.23
CA VAL A 19 13.78 -7.50 1.90
C VAL A 19 13.25 -6.07 1.97
N GLY A 20 12.53 -5.73 3.04
CA GLY A 20 11.99 -4.38 3.28
C GLY A 20 10.72 -4.05 2.48
N ARG A 21 10.05 -5.07 1.90
CA ARG A 21 8.79 -4.92 1.16
C ARG A 21 7.76 -5.96 1.59
N SER A 22 6.48 -5.58 1.49
CA SER A 22 5.34 -6.47 1.73
C SER A 22 5.36 -7.66 0.76
N PRO A 23 5.14 -8.91 1.21
CA PRO A 23 5.29 -10.09 0.36
C PRO A 23 4.24 -10.19 -0.76
N TYR A 24 4.62 -10.89 -1.82
CA TYR A 24 3.70 -11.51 -2.76
C TYR A 24 3.40 -12.94 -2.34
N LEU A 25 2.15 -13.37 -2.51
CA LEU A 25 1.79 -14.77 -2.34
C LEU A 25 1.83 -15.48 -3.70
N PHE A 26 2.47 -16.63 -3.75
CA PHE A 26 2.43 -17.53 -4.89
C PHE A 26 1.66 -18.78 -4.47
N VAL A 27 0.39 -18.89 -4.87
CA VAL A 27 -0.59 -19.82 -4.29
C VAL A 27 -0.96 -20.92 -5.28
N GLY A 28 -0.87 -22.17 -4.86
CA GLY A 28 -1.13 -23.37 -5.66
C GLY A 28 -2.29 -24.19 -5.12
N SER A 29 -2.61 -25.29 -5.78
CA SER A 29 -3.84 -26.05 -5.52
C SER A 29 -3.90 -26.60 -4.09
N GLY A 30 -2.75 -26.85 -3.45
CA GLY A 30 -2.65 -27.28 -2.06
C GLY A 30 -3.24 -26.29 -1.04
N PHE A 31 -3.39 -25.01 -1.40
CA PHE A 31 -4.09 -23.99 -0.61
C PHE A 31 -5.59 -24.23 -0.63
N SER A 32 -6.21 -24.27 -1.80
CA SER A 32 -7.64 -24.56 -1.98
C SER A 32 -8.02 -25.92 -1.40
N ARG A 33 -7.15 -26.93 -1.56
CA ARG A 33 -7.31 -28.24 -0.93
C ARG A 33 -7.28 -28.19 0.60
N ARG A 34 -6.46 -27.32 1.19
CA ARG A 34 -6.40 -27.17 2.65
C ARG A 34 -7.72 -26.67 3.22
N TYR A 35 -8.29 -25.66 2.58
CA TYR A 35 -9.38 -24.88 3.16
C TYR A 35 -10.77 -25.31 2.67
N MET A 36 -10.86 -25.86 1.46
CA MET A 36 -12.14 -26.27 0.85
C MET A 36 -12.19 -27.77 0.51
N GLY A 37 -11.07 -28.50 0.63
CA GLY A 37 -11.03 -29.90 0.24
C GLY A 37 -11.20 -30.13 -1.26
N THR A 38 -10.77 -29.17 -2.10
CA THR A 38 -10.89 -29.27 -3.56
C THR A 38 -10.14 -30.48 -4.14
N ASP A 39 -10.42 -30.77 -5.40
CA ASP A 39 -9.65 -31.72 -6.18
C ASP A 39 -8.26 -31.13 -6.53
N ASP A 40 -7.22 -31.98 -6.66
CA ASP A 40 -6.02 -31.63 -7.42
C ASP A 40 -6.25 -31.90 -8.92
N TRP A 41 -5.28 -31.61 -9.78
CA TRP A 41 -5.48 -31.74 -11.23
C TRP A 41 -5.87 -33.16 -11.65
N VAL A 42 -5.21 -34.18 -11.09
CA VAL A 42 -5.53 -35.60 -11.34
C VAL A 42 -6.89 -35.96 -10.75
N GLY A 43 -7.19 -35.51 -9.53
CA GLY A 43 -8.47 -35.71 -8.87
C GLY A 43 -9.64 -35.11 -9.65
N LEU A 44 -9.45 -33.93 -10.24
CA LEU A 44 -10.44 -33.24 -11.05
C LEU A 44 -10.73 -34.04 -12.32
N LEU A 45 -9.69 -34.46 -13.06
CA LEU A 45 -9.88 -35.28 -14.25
C LEU A 45 -10.51 -36.64 -13.92
N ARG A 46 -10.17 -37.25 -12.78
CA ARG A 46 -10.79 -38.50 -12.32
C ARG A 46 -12.26 -38.30 -11.98
N HIS A 47 -12.63 -37.19 -11.33
CA HIS A 47 -14.03 -36.84 -11.08
C HIS A 47 -14.79 -36.64 -12.40
N LEU A 48 -14.22 -35.91 -13.35
CA LEU A 48 -14.82 -35.68 -14.66
C LEU A 48 -14.99 -37.01 -15.42
N CYS A 49 -13.99 -37.90 -15.41
CA CYS A 49 -14.11 -39.25 -15.97
C CYS A 49 -15.30 -40.03 -15.38
N SER A 50 -15.54 -39.93 -14.07
CA SER A 50 -16.66 -40.62 -13.40
C SER A 50 -18.04 -40.13 -13.86
N ARG A 51 -18.12 -38.90 -14.40
CA ARG A 51 -19.36 -38.39 -15.00
C ARG A 51 -19.68 -39.07 -16.33
N LEU A 52 -18.63 -39.48 -17.06
CA LEU A 52 -18.75 -40.15 -18.36
C LEU A 52 -18.99 -41.66 -18.21
N SER A 53 -18.23 -42.32 -17.34
CA SER A 53 -18.20 -43.78 -17.17
C SER A 53 -18.07 -44.17 -15.70
N ASP A 54 -18.72 -45.27 -15.28
CA ASP A 54 -18.56 -45.84 -13.94
C ASP A 54 -17.22 -46.60 -13.76
N ASP A 55 -16.42 -46.71 -14.81
CA ASP A 55 -15.11 -47.37 -14.78
C ASP A 55 -14.06 -46.49 -14.04
N PRO A 56 -13.53 -46.94 -12.89
CA PRO A 56 -12.55 -46.17 -12.13
C PRO A 56 -11.21 -45.98 -12.87
N PHE A 57 -10.91 -46.81 -13.87
CA PHE A 57 -9.66 -46.74 -14.65
C PHE A 57 -9.80 -45.94 -15.94
N ARG A 58 -10.89 -45.18 -16.10
CA ARG A 58 -11.14 -44.43 -17.33
C ARG A 58 -10.04 -43.40 -17.61
N LEU A 59 -9.54 -42.71 -16.57
CA LEU A 59 -8.42 -41.78 -16.71
C LEU A 59 -7.13 -42.50 -17.13
N ASP A 60 -6.81 -43.62 -16.48
CA ASP A 60 -5.65 -44.45 -16.79
C ASP A 60 -5.68 -44.97 -18.24
N SER A 61 -6.88 -45.28 -18.77
CA SER A 61 -7.05 -45.65 -20.16
C SER A 61 -6.72 -44.51 -21.14
N TYR A 62 -6.92 -43.24 -20.76
CA TYR A 62 -6.48 -42.12 -21.60
C TYR A 62 -4.98 -41.93 -21.50
N LEU A 63 -4.43 -41.96 -20.29
CA LEU A 63 -2.99 -41.82 -20.04
C LEU A 63 -2.18 -42.89 -20.78
N ALA A 64 -2.65 -44.14 -20.81
CA ALA A 64 -1.99 -45.24 -21.54
C ALA A 64 -1.97 -45.05 -23.08
N ARG A 65 -2.77 -44.12 -23.62
CA ARG A 65 -2.79 -43.77 -25.06
C ARG A 65 -1.91 -42.56 -25.36
N CYS A 66 -1.39 -41.89 -24.34
CA CYS A 66 -0.51 -40.75 -24.51
C CYS A 66 0.89 -41.25 -24.96
N PRO A 67 1.51 -40.60 -25.96
CA PRO A 67 2.81 -41.01 -26.49
C PRO A 67 3.98 -40.71 -25.55
N ASP A 68 3.83 -39.73 -24.64
CA ASP A 68 4.82 -39.39 -23.61
C ASP A 68 4.33 -39.82 -22.23
N GLU A 69 5.21 -40.48 -21.47
CA GLU A 69 4.93 -40.89 -20.08
C GLU A 69 5.15 -39.76 -19.06
N SER A 70 5.58 -38.56 -19.50
CA SER A 70 5.74 -37.44 -18.58
C SER A 70 4.37 -36.86 -18.20
N ASP A 71 4.10 -36.75 -16.89
CA ASP A 71 2.82 -36.22 -16.38
C ASP A 71 2.45 -34.85 -16.97
N ASN A 72 3.46 -34.02 -17.29
CA ASN A 72 3.29 -32.66 -17.82
C ASN A 72 2.59 -32.60 -19.18
N SER A 73 2.77 -33.62 -20.02
CA SER A 73 2.16 -33.69 -21.36
C SER A 73 1.04 -34.74 -21.42
N ALA A 74 1.08 -35.76 -20.58
CA ALA A 74 0.09 -36.82 -20.53
C ALA A 74 -1.28 -36.33 -20.02
N LEU A 75 -1.31 -35.50 -18.97
CA LEU A 75 -2.57 -35.00 -18.40
C LEU A 75 -3.34 -34.05 -19.34
N PRO A 76 -2.69 -33.05 -19.99
CA PRO A 76 -3.38 -32.22 -20.98
C PRO A 76 -3.90 -33.01 -22.19
N SER A 77 -3.12 -34.01 -22.63
CA SER A 77 -3.53 -34.89 -23.74
C SER A 77 -4.75 -35.74 -23.36
N ALA A 78 -4.75 -36.31 -22.14
CA ALA A 78 -5.89 -37.05 -21.61
C ALA A 78 -7.13 -36.16 -21.45
N ALA A 79 -6.96 -34.91 -21.01
CA ALA A 79 -8.04 -33.92 -20.92
C ALA A 79 -8.67 -33.64 -22.30
N THR A 80 -7.85 -33.42 -23.34
CA THR A 80 -8.33 -33.24 -24.72
C THR A 80 -9.13 -34.45 -25.23
N MET A 81 -8.69 -35.68 -24.91
CA MET A 81 -9.44 -36.89 -25.29
C MET A 81 -10.75 -37.02 -24.51
N LEU A 82 -10.74 -36.68 -23.22
CA LEU A 82 -11.91 -36.68 -22.37
C LEU A 82 -12.95 -35.65 -22.84
N ASP A 83 -12.57 -34.43 -23.23
CA ASP A 83 -13.51 -33.43 -23.76
C ASP A 83 -14.24 -33.94 -25.01
N LYS A 84 -13.52 -34.59 -25.92
CA LYS A 84 -14.11 -35.16 -27.14
C LYS A 84 -15.16 -36.22 -26.81
N ASP A 85 -14.84 -37.15 -25.91
CA ASP A 85 -15.76 -38.20 -25.50
C ASP A 85 -16.95 -37.62 -24.70
N MET A 86 -16.70 -36.64 -23.83
CA MET A 86 -17.74 -35.91 -23.09
C MET A 86 -18.68 -35.18 -24.02
N ARG A 87 -18.18 -34.52 -25.06
CA ARG A 87 -19.02 -33.82 -26.04
C ARG A 87 -19.99 -34.77 -26.73
N ILE A 88 -19.53 -35.95 -27.15
CA ILE A 88 -20.39 -36.97 -27.75
C ILE A 88 -21.43 -37.43 -26.74
N ALA A 89 -21.00 -37.77 -25.52
CA ALA A 89 -21.90 -38.23 -24.47
C ALA A 89 -22.95 -37.17 -24.09
N VAL A 90 -22.55 -35.90 -23.98
CA VAL A 90 -23.47 -34.80 -23.69
C VAL A 90 -24.52 -34.67 -24.78
N LEU A 91 -24.23 -34.96 -26.05
CA LEU A 91 -25.20 -34.87 -27.14
C LEU A 91 -26.12 -36.09 -27.25
N GLU A 92 -25.61 -37.29 -26.96
CA GLU A 92 -26.33 -38.55 -27.23
C GLU A 92 -27.00 -39.15 -25.99
N ASP A 93 -26.41 -38.99 -24.81
CA ASP A 93 -26.85 -39.66 -23.59
C ASP A 93 -27.94 -38.83 -22.86
N PRO A 94 -29.11 -39.41 -22.53
CA PRO A 94 -30.15 -38.74 -21.77
C PRO A 94 -29.71 -38.25 -20.38
N ARG A 95 -28.68 -38.84 -19.76
CA ARG A 95 -28.16 -38.45 -18.43
C ARG A 95 -27.68 -36.99 -18.38
N PHE A 96 -27.25 -36.43 -19.52
CA PHE A 96 -26.80 -35.04 -19.63
C PHE A 96 -27.89 -34.08 -20.10
N ALA A 97 -29.17 -34.48 -20.12
CA ALA A 97 -30.26 -33.63 -20.60
C ALA A 97 -30.37 -32.29 -19.86
N SER A 98 -30.18 -32.28 -18.52
CA SER A 98 -30.16 -31.02 -17.75
C SER A 98 -29.01 -30.13 -18.18
N PHE A 99 -27.79 -30.66 -18.14
CA PHE A 99 -26.58 -29.93 -18.54
C PHE A 99 -26.68 -29.37 -19.97
N ARG A 100 -27.22 -30.15 -20.92
CA ARG A 100 -27.48 -29.67 -22.29
C ARG A 100 -28.40 -28.46 -22.33
N ASN A 101 -29.48 -28.47 -21.54
CA ASN A 101 -30.45 -27.39 -21.51
C ASN A 101 -29.88 -26.13 -20.85
N ASP A 102 -29.03 -26.30 -19.83
CA ASP A 102 -28.40 -25.21 -19.11
C ASP A 102 -27.28 -24.54 -19.95
N HIS A 103 -26.62 -25.30 -20.84
CA HIS A 103 -25.46 -24.85 -21.64
C HIS A 103 -25.68 -24.88 -23.17
N VAL A 104 -26.90 -24.69 -23.66
CA VAL A 104 -27.24 -24.80 -25.10
C VAL A 104 -26.32 -23.94 -25.99
N GLU A 105 -26.13 -22.67 -25.63
CA GLU A 105 -25.35 -21.72 -26.43
C GLU A 105 -23.85 -22.06 -26.40
N ASP A 106 -23.32 -22.48 -25.25
CA ASP A 106 -21.92 -22.89 -25.12
C ASP A 106 -21.63 -24.12 -26.00
N ILE A 107 -22.53 -25.11 -26.00
CA ILE A 107 -22.42 -26.31 -26.83
C ILE A 107 -22.45 -25.95 -28.32
N ARG A 108 -23.36 -25.06 -28.73
CA ARG A 108 -23.48 -24.59 -30.13
C ARG A 108 -22.24 -23.83 -30.60
N GLN A 109 -21.66 -23.02 -29.72
CA GLN A 109 -20.41 -22.29 -29.97
C GLN A 109 -19.17 -23.19 -29.94
N ARG A 110 -19.34 -24.49 -29.65
CA ARG A 110 -18.26 -25.49 -29.55
C ARG A 110 -17.25 -25.19 -28.44
N LYS A 111 -17.68 -24.51 -27.37
CA LYS A 111 -16.87 -24.33 -26.15
C LYS A 111 -16.52 -25.66 -25.51
N SER A 112 -15.43 -25.72 -24.75
CA SER A 112 -14.96 -26.94 -24.10
C SER A 112 -15.94 -27.40 -23.02
N ILE A 113 -16.49 -28.60 -23.17
CA ILE A 113 -17.47 -29.17 -22.23
C ILE A 113 -16.77 -29.55 -20.94
N LEU A 114 -15.55 -30.08 -21.06
CA LEU A 114 -14.70 -30.43 -19.94
C LEU A 114 -14.46 -29.22 -19.03
N LYS A 115 -14.12 -28.06 -19.61
CA LYS A 115 -13.85 -26.83 -18.83
C LYS A 115 -15.10 -26.33 -18.11
N ILE A 116 -16.27 -26.37 -18.78
CA ILE A 116 -17.54 -25.96 -18.16
C ILE A 116 -17.87 -26.88 -16.97
N MET A 117 -17.81 -28.20 -17.16
CA MET A 117 -18.05 -29.17 -16.09
C MET A 117 -17.01 -29.05 -14.96
N ALA A 118 -15.77 -28.73 -15.29
CA ALA A 118 -14.72 -28.46 -14.31
C ALA A 118 -15.05 -27.22 -13.47
N ALA A 119 -15.49 -26.13 -14.10
CA ALA A 119 -15.91 -24.91 -13.42
C ALA A 119 -17.11 -25.16 -12.49
N GLU A 120 -18.12 -25.92 -12.93
CA GLU A 120 -19.25 -26.32 -12.08
C GLU A 120 -18.79 -27.11 -10.86
N ARG A 121 -17.89 -28.09 -11.06
CA ARG A 121 -17.32 -28.87 -9.97
C ARG A 121 -16.58 -27.97 -8.97
N LEU A 122 -15.73 -27.06 -9.46
CA LEU A 122 -14.97 -26.15 -8.61
C LEU A 122 -15.87 -25.18 -7.84
N SER A 123 -16.97 -24.72 -8.46
CA SER A 123 -17.97 -23.84 -7.83
C SER A 123 -18.70 -24.48 -6.64
N SER A 124 -18.74 -25.81 -6.59
CA SER A 124 -19.44 -26.54 -5.52
C SER A 124 -18.66 -26.55 -4.21
N PHE A 125 -17.36 -26.27 -4.23
CA PHE A 125 -16.51 -26.26 -3.04
C PHE A 125 -16.63 -24.94 -2.28
N LYS A 126 -16.58 -25.03 -0.95
CA LYS A 126 -16.63 -23.87 -0.04
C LYS A 126 -15.58 -24.00 1.06
N PRO A 127 -15.13 -22.88 1.66
CA PRO A 127 -14.23 -22.92 2.80
C PRO A 127 -14.93 -23.55 4.01
N GLU A 128 -14.49 -24.75 4.40
CA GLU A 128 -15.06 -25.52 5.50
C GLU A 128 -14.02 -25.88 6.56
N TYR A 129 -12.73 -25.84 6.20
CA TYR A 129 -11.63 -26.28 7.04
C TYR A 129 -10.74 -25.12 7.44
N MET A 130 -10.23 -25.14 8.68
CA MET A 130 -9.20 -24.21 9.18
C MET A 130 -9.51 -22.73 8.92
N THR A 131 -10.79 -22.35 9.00
CA THR A 131 -11.29 -21.02 8.63
C THR A 131 -10.67 -19.89 9.44
N HIS A 132 -10.23 -20.15 10.67
CA HIS A 132 -9.52 -19.16 11.49
C HIS A 132 -8.21 -18.68 10.83
N GLU A 133 -7.46 -19.55 10.15
CA GLU A 133 -6.26 -19.15 9.42
C GLU A 133 -6.61 -18.21 8.26
N LEU A 134 -7.73 -18.48 7.57
CA LEU A 134 -8.24 -17.61 6.50
C LEU A 134 -8.67 -16.24 7.01
N ASP A 135 -9.28 -16.18 8.21
CA ASP A 135 -9.66 -14.92 8.82
C ASP A 135 -8.43 -14.04 9.13
N ILE A 136 -7.36 -14.63 9.65
CA ILE A 136 -6.07 -13.95 9.86
C ILE A 136 -5.52 -13.46 8.53
N LEU A 137 -5.48 -14.34 7.52
CA LEU A 137 -4.96 -14.00 6.19
C LEU A 137 -5.75 -12.85 5.55
N ARG A 138 -7.09 -12.86 5.67
CA ARG A 138 -7.96 -11.79 5.17
C ARG A 138 -7.68 -10.47 5.85
N GLU A 139 -7.51 -10.45 7.18
CA GLU A 139 -7.20 -9.23 7.91
C GLU A 139 -5.83 -8.67 7.50
N VAL A 140 -4.83 -9.54 7.46
CA VAL A 140 -3.45 -9.17 7.16
C VAL A 140 -3.28 -8.74 5.70
N GLY A 141 -3.87 -9.46 4.76
CA GLY A 141 -3.62 -9.26 3.34
C GLY A 141 -4.10 -7.91 2.81
N ARG A 142 -5.18 -7.36 3.38
CA ARG A 142 -5.65 -6.00 3.09
C ARG A 142 -4.58 -4.93 3.25
N ARG A 143 -3.62 -5.14 4.15
CA ARG A 143 -2.61 -4.14 4.54
C ARG A 143 -1.19 -4.55 4.19
N ARG A 144 -0.89 -5.85 4.13
CA ARG A 144 0.48 -6.37 4.14
C ARG A 144 0.81 -7.31 2.97
N ILE A 145 -0.10 -7.60 2.05
CA ILE A 145 0.19 -8.43 0.87
C ILE A 145 0.21 -7.57 -0.39
N SER A 146 1.36 -7.50 -1.06
CA SER A 146 1.54 -6.67 -2.26
C SER A 146 0.74 -7.17 -3.46
N GLY A 147 0.49 -8.48 -3.54
CA GLY A 147 -0.28 -9.10 -4.61
C GLY A 147 -0.25 -10.62 -4.50
N VAL A 148 -1.05 -11.28 -5.33
CA VAL A 148 -1.18 -12.72 -5.37
C VAL A 148 -0.99 -13.22 -6.80
N ILE A 149 -0.23 -14.29 -6.96
CA ILE A 149 -0.08 -15.03 -8.21
C ILE A 149 -0.54 -16.45 -7.94
N THR A 150 -1.36 -17.02 -8.82
CA THR A 150 -1.90 -18.37 -8.63
C THR A 150 -2.10 -19.10 -9.95
N THR A 151 -1.96 -20.43 -9.90
CA THR A 151 -2.37 -21.36 -10.96
C THR A 151 -3.73 -22.00 -10.66
N ASN A 152 -4.40 -21.58 -9.57
CA ASN A 152 -5.70 -22.12 -9.17
C ASN A 152 -6.82 -21.48 -10.00
N TYR A 153 -7.82 -22.29 -10.33
CA TYR A 153 -9.00 -21.83 -11.05
C TYR A 153 -10.09 -21.27 -10.14
N ASP A 154 -10.19 -21.74 -8.89
CA ASP A 154 -11.23 -21.36 -7.93
C ASP A 154 -11.14 -19.89 -7.49
N CYS A 155 -12.21 -19.37 -6.89
CA CYS A 155 -12.33 -17.95 -6.52
C CYS A 155 -12.08 -17.67 -5.02
N LEU A 156 -11.34 -18.55 -4.33
CA LEU A 156 -11.09 -18.41 -2.89
C LEU A 156 -10.28 -17.16 -2.58
N LEU A 157 -9.23 -16.87 -3.35
CA LEU A 157 -8.35 -15.72 -3.11
C LEU A 157 -9.07 -14.39 -3.33
N GLU A 158 -9.96 -14.34 -4.30
CA GLU A 158 -10.84 -13.22 -4.61
C GLU A 158 -11.81 -12.97 -3.47
N SER A 159 -12.32 -14.03 -2.84
CA SER A 159 -13.16 -13.91 -1.65
C SER A 159 -12.41 -13.39 -0.41
N LEU A 160 -11.10 -13.69 -0.32
CA LEU A 160 -10.23 -13.22 0.76
C LEU A 160 -9.77 -11.77 0.55
N PHE A 161 -9.55 -11.37 -0.70
CA PHE A 161 -9.06 -10.03 -1.08
C PHE A 161 -9.99 -9.37 -2.11
N PRO A 162 -11.24 -9.03 -1.72
CA PRO A 162 -12.22 -8.46 -2.65
C PRO A 162 -11.79 -7.10 -3.23
N GLU A 163 -10.87 -6.39 -2.58
CA GLU A 163 -10.32 -5.12 -3.03
C GLU A 163 -9.18 -5.25 -4.05
N PHE A 164 -8.74 -6.48 -4.33
CA PHE A 164 -7.67 -6.74 -5.29
C PHE A 164 -8.26 -6.84 -6.70
N LYS A 165 -7.56 -6.25 -7.67
CA LYS A 165 -7.96 -6.37 -9.07
C LYS A 165 -7.56 -7.74 -9.60
N VAL A 166 -8.51 -8.48 -10.15
CA VAL A 166 -8.29 -9.83 -10.69
C VAL A 166 -7.94 -9.74 -12.17
N PHE A 167 -6.90 -10.48 -12.57
CA PHE A 167 -6.48 -10.67 -13.96
C PHE A 167 -6.48 -12.14 -14.29
N VAL A 168 -7.16 -12.50 -15.38
CA VAL A 168 -7.40 -13.88 -15.74
C VAL A 168 -6.67 -14.21 -17.04
N GLY A 169 -5.80 -15.21 -16.96
CA GLY A 169 -4.98 -15.62 -18.09
C GLY A 169 -3.94 -14.58 -18.50
N GLN A 170 -3.31 -14.82 -19.65
CA GLN A 170 -2.20 -14.00 -20.11
C GLN A 170 -2.61 -12.80 -20.97
N ASP A 171 -3.76 -12.87 -21.67
CA ASP A 171 -4.22 -11.77 -22.52
C ASP A 171 -4.42 -10.50 -21.68
N ASP A 172 -5.04 -10.62 -20.50
CA ASP A 172 -5.16 -9.53 -19.51
C ASP A 172 -3.80 -8.99 -19.04
N LEU A 173 -2.80 -9.88 -18.92
CA LEU A 173 -1.47 -9.53 -18.43
C LEU A 173 -0.64 -8.75 -19.45
N VAL A 174 -0.77 -9.10 -20.74
CA VAL A 174 -0.05 -8.50 -21.87
C VAL A 174 -0.47 -7.04 -22.10
N PHE A 175 -1.75 -6.71 -21.90
CA PHE A 175 -2.23 -5.34 -22.05
C PHE A 175 -1.99 -4.46 -20.81
N HIS A 176 -1.67 -5.07 -19.66
CA HIS A 176 -1.38 -4.33 -18.43
C HIS A 176 0.11 -3.99 -18.28
N ARG A 177 0.41 -2.69 -18.46
CA ARG A 177 1.76 -2.12 -18.58
C ARG A 177 2.65 -2.25 -17.33
N THR A 178 2.09 -2.41 -16.13
CA THR A 178 2.86 -2.60 -14.88
C THR A 178 2.08 -3.45 -13.90
N PHE A 179 2.76 -4.33 -13.16
CA PHE A 179 2.21 -4.89 -11.93
C PHE A 179 1.95 -3.74 -10.94
N GLU A 180 0.71 -3.63 -10.47
CA GLU A 180 0.32 -2.74 -9.40
C GLU A 180 0.17 -3.53 -8.09
N MET A 181 0.13 -2.79 -7.00
CA MET A 181 -0.11 -3.38 -5.69
C MET A 181 -1.61 -3.65 -5.48
N GLY A 182 -1.95 -4.80 -4.91
CA GLY A 182 -3.33 -5.25 -4.70
C GLY A 182 -3.95 -5.87 -5.96
N GLU A 183 -3.27 -6.86 -6.54
CA GLU A 183 -3.71 -7.57 -7.74
C GLU A 183 -3.66 -9.09 -7.52
N ILE A 184 -4.59 -9.83 -8.14
CA ILE A 184 -4.61 -11.30 -8.19
C ILE A 184 -4.41 -11.73 -9.64
N TYR A 185 -3.37 -12.51 -9.87
CA TYR A 185 -3.01 -13.02 -11.19
C TYR A 185 -3.28 -14.51 -11.29
N LYS A 186 -4.25 -14.89 -12.11
CA LYS A 186 -4.61 -16.30 -12.34
C LYS A 186 -4.02 -16.78 -13.66
N ILE A 187 -2.85 -17.39 -13.60
CA ILE A 187 -2.05 -17.76 -14.78
C ILE A 187 -2.79 -18.79 -15.65
N HIS A 188 -3.47 -19.75 -15.01
CA HIS A 188 -4.17 -20.83 -15.71
C HIS A 188 -5.66 -20.52 -15.95
N GLY A 189 -6.08 -19.26 -15.84
CA GLY A 189 -7.48 -18.87 -16.03
C GLY A 189 -8.33 -19.00 -14.77
N SER A 190 -9.64 -18.87 -14.93
CA SER A 190 -10.60 -18.83 -13.81
C SER A 190 -11.83 -19.66 -14.11
N MET A 191 -12.42 -20.27 -13.07
CA MET A 191 -13.71 -20.95 -13.18
C MET A 191 -14.87 -20.02 -13.58
N ASP A 192 -14.78 -18.72 -13.29
CA ASP A 192 -15.77 -17.72 -13.72
C ASP A 192 -15.77 -17.49 -15.24
N ASN A 193 -14.67 -17.85 -15.91
CA ASN A 193 -14.55 -17.83 -17.36
C ASN A 193 -13.95 -19.16 -17.85
N PRO A 194 -14.76 -20.22 -17.99
CA PRO A 194 -14.26 -21.57 -18.29
C PRO A 194 -13.36 -21.65 -19.51
N GLU A 195 -13.62 -20.87 -20.56
CA GLU A 195 -12.79 -20.87 -21.78
C GLU A 195 -11.35 -20.38 -21.54
N SER A 196 -11.13 -19.59 -20.49
CA SER A 196 -9.78 -19.15 -20.09
C SER A 196 -8.97 -20.23 -19.37
N MET A 197 -9.62 -21.30 -18.90
CA MET A 197 -8.95 -22.34 -18.11
C MET A 197 -7.96 -23.12 -18.97
N VAL A 198 -6.75 -23.33 -18.44
CA VAL A 198 -5.69 -24.11 -19.08
C VAL A 198 -5.80 -25.56 -18.62
N LEU A 199 -6.49 -26.40 -19.38
CA LEU A 199 -6.69 -27.82 -19.03
C LEU A 199 -6.31 -28.78 -20.16
N GLU A 200 -6.48 -28.37 -21.41
CA GLU A 200 -6.30 -29.20 -22.59
C GLU A 200 -4.94 -28.92 -23.25
N GLU A 201 -4.47 -29.86 -24.07
CA GLU A 201 -3.17 -29.76 -24.77
C GLU A 201 -3.03 -28.46 -25.56
N ALA A 202 -4.10 -28.04 -26.25
CA ALA A 202 -4.11 -26.79 -27.02
C ALA A 202 -3.94 -25.54 -26.14
N ASP A 203 -4.42 -25.58 -24.89
CA ASP A 203 -4.28 -24.47 -23.96
C ASP A 203 -2.83 -24.32 -23.50
N TYR A 204 -2.17 -25.43 -23.18
CA TYR A 204 -0.76 -25.43 -22.81
C TYR A 204 0.13 -25.02 -23.98
N ALA A 205 -0.20 -25.43 -25.21
CA ALA A 205 0.48 -24.95 -26.41
C ALA A 205 0.35 -23.42 -26.55
N LYS A 206 -0.85 -22.87 -26.38
CA LYS A 206 -1.09 -21.41 -26.38
C LYS A 206 -0.34 -20.72 -25.23
N LEU A 207 -0.30 -21.32 -24.03
CA LEU A 207 0.40 -20.77 -22.86
C LEU A 207 1.91 -20.68 -23.11
N ALA A 208 2.48 -21.67 -23.79
CA ALA A 208 3.91 -21.72 -24.11
C ALA A 208 4.34 -20.59 -25.06
N GLU A 209 3.48 -20.17 -25.99
CA GLU A 209 3.76 -19.08 -26.95
C GLU A 209 4.02 -17.74 -26.26
N THR A 210 3.41 -17.50 -25.09
CA THR A 210 3.49 -16.24 -24.35
C THR A 210 4.24 -16.37 -23.02
N GLN A 211 4.78 -17.55 -22.71
CA GLN A 211 5.47 -17.88 -21.46
C GLN A 211 6.68 -16.99 -21.19
N ASP A 212 7.47 -16.64 -22.21
CA ASP A 212 8.66 -15.79 -22.06
C ASP A 212 8.31 -14.40 -21.50
N TYR A 213 7.18 -13.84 -21.95
CA TYR A 213 6.69 -12.55 -21.48
C TYR A 213 6.23 -12.64 -20.02
N LEU A 214 5.44 -13.65 -19.68
CA LEU A 214 5.01 -13.92 -18.31
C LEU A 214 6.22 -14.06 -17.38
N ALA A 215 7.22 -14.85 -17.78
CA ALA A 215 8.43 -15.07 -17.01
C ALA A 215 9.23 -13.78 -16.78
N ALA A 216 9.37 -12.94 -17.81
CA ALA A 216 10.03 -11.64 -17.69
C ALA A 216 9.31 -10.72 -16.70
N LYS A 217 7.97 -10.72 -16.70
CA LYS A 217 7.17 -9.95 -15.76
C LYS A 217 7.35 -10.50 -14.33
N LEU A 218 7.19 -11.81 -14.14
CA LEU A 218 7.33 -12.46 -12.83
C LEU A 218 8.72 -12.25 -12.22
N LEU A 219 9.76 -12.24 -13.06
CA LEU A 219 11.14 -11.96 -12.65
C LEU A 219 11.24 -10.60 -11.93
N THR A 220 10.57 -9.56 -12.44
CA THR A 220 10.59 -8.23 -11.80
C THR A 220 10.02 -8.28 -10.39
N ILE A 221 8.90 -8.98 -10.19
CA ILE A 221 8.31 -9.17 -8.86
C ILE A 221 9.27 -9.92 -7.95
N PHE A 222 9.84 -11.03 -8.43
CA PHE A 222 10.69 -11.90 -7.63
C PHE A 222 12.01 -11.24 -7.22
N MET A 223 12.51 -10.29 -8.03
CA MET A 223 13.70 -9.51 -7.72
C MET A 223 13.42 -8.37 -6.74
N GLU A 224 12.18 -7.91 -6.64
CA GLU A 224 11.81 -6.76 -5.82
C GLU A 224 11.18 -7.14 -4.47
N TYR A 225 10.35 -8.18 -4.45
CA TYR A 225 9.51 -8.55 -3.32
C TYR A 225 9.92 -9.89 -2.68
N PRO A 226 9.62 -10.10 -1.39
CA PRO A 226 9.62 -11.45 -0.83
C PRO A 226 8.43 -12.23 -1.40
N ILE A 227 8.65 -13.50 -1.74
CA ILE A 227 7.65 -14.40 -2.32
C ILE A 227 7.39 -15.55 -1.35
N ILE A 228 6.12 -15.74 -0.99
CA ILE A 228 5.69 -16.83 -0.13
C ILE A 228 4.91 -17.84 -0.98
N PHE A 229 5.52 -18.99 -1.23
CA PHE A 229 4.91 -20.10 -1.94
C PHE A 229 4.03 -20.91 -0.98
N ILE A 230 2.75 -21.07 -1.31
CA ILE A 230 1.78 -21.78 -0.47
C ILE A 230 1.02 -22.78 -1.32
N GLY A 231 0.92 -24.03 -0.86
CA GLY A 231 0.12 -25.04 -1.54
C GLY A 231 0.74 -25.59 -2.82
N TYR A 232 2.05 -25.41 -3.00
CA TYR A 232 2.83 -26.07 -4.05
C TYR A 232 3.59 -27.27 -3.52
N SER A 233 3.80 -28.24 -4.40
CA SER A 233 4.87 -29.21 -4.24
C SER A 233 6.18 -28.61 -4.72
N LEU A 234 7.30 -28.97 -4.09
CA LEU A 234 8.63 -28.64 -4.62
C LEU A 234 8.87 -29.31 -5.98
N ASN A 235 8.18 -30.41 -6.26
CA ASN A 235 8.24 -31.11 -7.55
C ASN A 235 7.15 -30.65 -8.53
N ASP A 236 6.46 -29.54 -8.24
CA ASP A 236 5.43 -29.01 -9.12
C ASP A 236 6.04 -28.55 -10.46
N PRO A 237 5.58 -29.10 -11.60
CA PRO A 237 6.13 -28.77 -12.92
C PRO A 237 6.03 -27.30 -13.30
N ASP A 238 4.93 -26.63 -12.93
CA ASP A 238 4.70 -25.23 -13.28
C ASP A 238 5.68 -24.35 -12.50
N ILE A 239 5.89 -24.65 -11.21
CA ILE A 239 6.90 -23.98 -10.39
C ILE A 239 8.31 -24.22 -10.94
N GLN A 240 8.66 -25.45 -11.30
CA GLN A 240 9.97 -25.76 -11.87
C GLN A 240 10.20 -25.03 -13.20
N ALA A 241 9.17 -24.96 -14.06
CA ALA A 241 9.24 -24.23 -15.32
C ALA A 241 9.45 -22.72 -15.10
N ILE A 242 8.71 -22.12 -14.17
CA ILE A 242 8.84 -20.70 -13.80
C ILE A 242 10.25 -20.42 -13.23
N LEU A 243 10.69 -21.20 -12.25
CA LEU A 243 12.01 -21.04 -11.62
C LEU A 243 13.15 -21.28 -12.63
N MET A 244 13.01 -22.24 -13.54
CA MET A 244 13.99 -22.48 -14.61
C MET A 244 14.06 -21.28 -15.56
N SER A 245 12.92 -20.73 -15.97
CA SER A 245 12.87 -19.56 -16.87
C SER A 245 13.55 -18.35 -16.22
N ILE A 246 13.24 -18.09 -14.95
CA ILE A 246 13.89 -17.03 -14.16
C ILE A 246 15.40 -17.25 -14.04
N SER A 247 15.82 -18.49 -13.82
CA SER A 247 17.23 -18.83 -13.69
C SER A 247 18.01 -18.53 -14.97
N ARG A 248 17.40 -18.81 -16.14
CA ARG A 248 17.99 -18.48 -17.45
C ARG A 248 18.14 -16.98 -17.64
N CYS A 249 17.18 -16.17 -17.17
CA CYS A 249 17.24 -14.71 -17.30
C CYS A 249 18.31 -14.05 -16.42
N LEU A 250 18.52 -14.53 -15.19
CA LEU A 250 19.44 -13.90 -14.23
C LEU A 250 20.90 -14.30 -14.38
N GLY A 251 21.16 -15.51 -14.89
CA GLY A 251 22.49 -16.12 -14.92
C GLY A 251 23.00 -16.53 -13.52
N SER A 252 24.02 -17.38 -13.48
CA SER A 252 24.51 -18.05 -12.26
C SER A 252 24.92 -17.10 -11.12
N ASN A 253 25.48 -15.92 -11.43
CA ASN A 253 26.01 -14.99 -10.43
C ASN A 253 24.92 -14.25 -9.63
N ASN A 254 23.70 -14.14 -10.16
CA ASN A 254 22.61 -13.38 -9.53
C ASN A 254 21.57 -14.26 -8.82
N LEU A 255 21.63 -15.59 -8.97
CA LEU A 255 20.70 -16.52 -8.32
C LEU A 255 20.75 -16.44 -6.78
N ALA A 256 21.91 -16.10 -6.23
CA ALA A 256 22.09 -15.88 -4.80
C ALA A 256 21.22 -14.73 -4.25
N LEU A 257 20.81 -13.77 -5.10
CA LEU A 257 19.92 -12.66 -4.70
C LEU A 257 18.48 -13.13 -4.45
N LEU A 258 18.03 -14.17 -5.16
CA LEU A 258 16.70 -14.76 -5.00
C LEU A 258 16.59 -15.55 -3.69
N ARG A 259 17.70 -16.09 -3.20
CA ARG A 259 17.72 -16.96 -2.01
C ARG A 259 17.04 -16.35 -0.79
N LYS A 260 17.25 -15.05 -0.57
CA LYS A 260 16.72 -14.36 0.62
C LYS A 260 15.25 -13.95 0.46
N ARG A 261 14.67 -14.14 -0.72
CA ARG A 261 13.34 -13.65 -1.08
C ARG A 261 12.30 -14.75 -1.11
N PHE A 262 12.70 -16.00 -1.34
CA PHE A 262 11.76 -17.12 -1.47
C PHE A 262 11.56 -17.85 -0.15
N ILE A 263 10.30 -17.91 0.27
CA ILE A 263 9.82 -18.62 1.44
C ILE A 263 8.84 -19.68 0.95
N PHE A 264 9.13 -20.94 1.22
CA PHE A 264 8.29 -22.07 0.79
C PHE A 264 7.59 -22.68 2.00
N LEU A 265 6.26 -22.63 2.02
CA LEU A 265 5.46 -23.10 3.15
C LEU A 265 4.98 -24.54 2.93
N THR A 266 5.46 -25.46 3.77
CA THR A 266 5.10 -26.87 3.74
C THR A 266 4.42 -27.31 5.04
N ARG A 267 3.65 -28.41 4.96
CA ARG A 267 3.00 -29.02 6.13
C ARG A 267 3.97 -29.94 6.86
N GLY A 268 3.89 -29.97 8.17
CA GLY A 268 4.65 -30.90 9.01
C GLY A 268 5.00 -30.30 10.37
N GLU A 269 5.89 -30.98 11.09
CA GLU A 269 6.44 -30.46 12.34
C GLU A 269 7.19 -29.15 12.10
N ASN A 270 7.10 -28.26 13.08
CA ASN A 270 7.71 -26.93 13.02
C ASN A 270 9.21 -27.06 12.75
N ALA A 271 9.65 -26.56 11.60
CA ALA A 271 11.04 -26.54 11.22
C ALA A 271 11.31 -25.43 10.21
N THR A 272 12.53 -24.89 10.25
CA THR A 272 13.06 -23.98 9.24
C THR A 272 14.27 -24.62 8.60
N SER A 273 14.19 -24.91 7.30
CA SER A 273 15.25 -25.53 6.50
C SER A 273 15.61 -24.67 5.30
N THR A 274 16.74 -24.97 4.66
CA THR A 274 17.05 -24.43 3.33
C THR A 274 16.86 -25.56 2.33
N HIS A 275 16.07 -25.31 1.28
CA HIS A 275 15.90 -26.21 0.15
C HIS A 275 16.55 -25.61 -1.08
N SER A 276 17.10 -26.44 -1.97
CA SER A 276 17.78 -25.97 -3.17
C SER A 276 17.37 -26.76 -4.39
N PHE A 277 17.14 -26.05 -5.49
CA PHE A 277 16.95 -26.62 -6.83
C PHE A 277 18.19 -26.41 -7.66
N THR A 278 18.75 -27.50 -8.18
CA THR A 278 19.86 -27.46 -9.13
C THR A 278 19.30 -27.59 -10.54
N PHE A 279 19.49 -26.56 -11.35
CA PHE A 279 19.16 -26.57 -12.76
C PHE A 279 20.42 -26.86 -13.58
N PRO A 280 20.50 -28.00 -14.29
CA PRO A 280 21.67 -28.38 -15.07
C PRO A 280 22.09 -27.28 -16.05
N GLY A 281 23.37 -26.87 -15.99
CA GLY A 281 23.93 -25.85 -16.88
C GLY A 281 23.57 -24.39 -16.53
N ILE A 282 22.76 -24.15 -15.50
CA ILE A 282 22.34 -22.78 -15.11
C ILE A 282 22.85 -22.42 -13.71
N GLY A 283 22.66 -23.30 -12.72
CA GLY A 283 23.06 -23.04 -11.33
C GLY A 283 22.07 -23.56 -10.31
N GLU A 284 22.21 -23.11 -9.07
CA GLU A 284 21.39 -23.52 -7.93
C GLU A 284 20.56 -22.34 -7.39
N ILE A 285 19.25 -22.55 -7.22
CA ILE A 285 18.38 -21.64 -6.46
C ILE A 285 18.14 -22.28 -5.10
N SER A 286 18.65 -21.65 -4.05
CA SER A 286 18.27 -21.97 -2.68
C SER A 286 17.08 -21.12 -2.23
N MET A 287 16.24 -21.65 -1.34
CA MET A 287 15.10 -20.96 -0.73
C MET A 287 14.94 -21.41 0.72
N THR A 288 14.25 -20.61 1.53
CA THR A 288 13.92 -20.99 2.90
C THR A 288 12.62 -21.76 2.93
N GLU A 289 12.65 -23.00 3.41
CA GLU A 289 11.46 -23.81 3.66
C GLU A 289 11.02 -23.58 5.12
N ILE A 290 9.76 -23.21 5.29
CA ILE A 290 9.07 -23.12 6.58
C ILE A 290 8.09 -24.27 6.62
N ARG A 291 8.33 -25.25 7.50
CA ARG A 291 7.45 -26.39 7.70
C ARG A 291 6.64 -26.15 8.97
N THR A 292 5.31 -26.20 8.87
CA THR A 292 4.41 -26.09 10.04
C THR A 292 3.01 -26.61 9.69
N ASN A 293 2.27 -27.07 10.70
CA ASN A 293 0.85 -27.41 10.56
C ASN A 293 -0.08 -26.22 10.86
N ASP A 294 0.42 -25.15 11.47
CA ASP A 294 -0.29 -23.90 11.78
C ASP A 294 0.13 -22.82 10.77
N PHE A 295 -0.60 -22.70 9.66
CA PHE A 295 -0.31 -21.66 8.66
C PHE A 295 -0.70 -20.27 9.18
N GLY A 296 -1.58 -20.20 10.19
CA GLY A 296 -1.95 -18.95 10.87
C GLY A 296 -0.73 -18.23 11.44
N ALA A 297 0.24 -18.96 12.01
CA ALA A 297 1.51 -18.39 12.48
C ALA A 297 2.26 -17.64 11.37
N VAL A 298 2.29 -18.18 10.15
CA VAL A 298 2.93 -17.52 9.00
C VAL A 298 2.14 -16.29 8.57
N TYR A 299 0.81 -16.34 8.59
CA TYR A 299 -0.04 -15.21 8.25
C TYR A 299 0.08 -14.06 9.27
N GLU A 300 0.15 -14.37 10.57
CA GLU A 300 0.45 -13.40 11.62
C GLU A 300 1.82 -12.74 11.41
N ALA A 301 2.84 -13.52 11.04
CA ALA A 301 4.17 -13.01 10.75
C ALA A 301 4.18 -11.99 9.61
N ILE A 302 3.36 -12.20 8.57
CA ILE A 302 3.17 -11.20 7.51
C ILE A 302 2.58 -9.90 8.10
N GLY A 303 1.61 -10.02 9.02
CA GLY A 303 0.98 -8.91 9.74
C GLY A 303 1.97 -8.05 10.55
N GLN A 304 2.93 -8.71 11.20
CA GLN A 304 3.93 -8.11 12.09
C GLN A 304 5.15 -7.52 11.36
N SER A 305 5.27 -7.75 10.04
CA SER A 305 6.39 -7.22 9.26
C SER A 305 6.40 -5.68 9.23
N LYS A 306 7.60 -5.09 9.30
CA LYS A 306 7.85 -3.64 9.32
C LYS A 306 7.87 -3.05 7.90
N CYS A 307 6.91 -3.42 7.07
CA CYS A 307 6.83 -2.89 5.71
C CYS A 307 6.26 -1.48 5.73
N SER A 308 6.87 -0.59 4.94
CA SER A 308 6.73 0.86 5.05
C SER A 308 5.31 1.38 4.75
N PHE A 309 4.54 0.72 3.88
CA PHE A 309 3.22 1.21 3.45
C PHE A 309 2.29 0.07 3.01
N SER A 310 0.98 0.29 3.18
CA SER A 310 -0.02 -0.62 2.61
C SER A 310 -0.06 -0.53 1.07
N PRO A 311 -0.24 -1.67 0.37
CA PRO A 311 -0.45 -1.78 -1.08
C PRO A 311 -1.51 -0.81 -1.62
N ARG A 312 -2.63 -0.67 -0.88
CA ARG A 312 -3.72 0.26 -1.21
C ARG A 312 -3.26 1.71 -1.25
N ILE A 313 -2.50 2.16 -0.24
CA ILE A 313 -1.99 3.55 -0.19
C ILE A 313 -1.09 3.82 -1.38
N ILE A 314 -0.14 2.93 -1.69
CA ILE A 314 0.76 3.15 -2.82
C ILE A 314 -0.01 3.20 -4.16
N ARG A 315 -1.06 2.38 -4.32
CA ARG A 315 -1.94 2.43 -5.50
C ARG A 315 -2.66 3.77 -5.62
N GLU A 316 -3.26 4.27 -4.53
CA GLU A 316 -3.92 5.58 -4.51
C GLU A 316 -2.94 6.74 -4.73
N LEU A 317 -1.74 6.67 -4.14
CA LEU A 317 -0.67 7.63 -4.36
C LEU A 317 -0.27 7.68 -5.84
N ARG A 318 -0.04 6.51 -6.44
CA ARG A 318 0.34 6.41 -7.85
C ARG A 318 -0.76 6.94 -8.77
N ARG A 319 -2.02 6.62 -8.49
CA ARG A 319 -3.18 7.15 -9.23
C ARG A 319 -3.27 8.67 -9.11
N SER A 320 -3.05 9.21 -7.92
CA SER A 320 -3.02 10.66 -7.68
C SER A 320 -1.91 11.35 -8.47
N ILE A 321 -0.70 10.77 -8.49
CA ILE A 321 0.43 11.32 -9.27
C ILE A 321 0.11 11.38 -10.76
N TYR A 322 -0.46 10.29 -11.31
CA TYR A 322 -0.81 10.26 -12.72
C TYR A 322 -1.93 11.24 -13.07
N ALA A 323 -2.95 11.37 -12.22
CA ALA A 323 -4.02 12.35 -12.41
C ALA A 323 -3.47 13.79 -12.42
N LEU A 324 -2.55 14.11 -11.50
CA LEU A 324 -1.88 15.42 -11.46
C LEU A 324 -1.02 15.70 -12.70
N ALA A 325 -0.37 14.67 -13.26
CA ALA A 325 0.46 14.79 -14.46
C ALA A 325 -0.38 15.02 -15.74
N ASP A 326 -1.58 14.47 -15.80
CA ASP A 326 -2.48 14.57 -16.96
C ASP A 326 -3.38 15.84 -16.94
N GLU A 327 -3.82 16.31 -15.77
CA GLU A 327 -4.83 17.39 -15.67
C GLU A 327 -4.29 18.82 -15.55
N GLY A 328 -2.99 19.00 -15.28
CA GLY A 328 -2.28 20.27 -15.48
C GLY A 328 -2.67 21.48 -14.60
N ASP A 329 -3.76 21.45 -13.83
CA ASP A 329 -4.11 22.53 -12.89
C ASP A 329 -4.85 22.00 -11.63
N PRO A 330 -4.22 22.01 -10.44
CA PRO A 330 -4.81 21.47 -9.21
C PRO A 330 -5.64 22.55 -8.50
N ASN A 331 -6.84 22.86 -9.03
CA ASN A 331 -7.68 23.92 -8.45
C ASN A 331 -8.71 23.49 -7.40
N ASP A 332 -8.81 22.20 -7.05
CA ASP A 332 -9.73 21.74 -5.99
C ASP A 332 -9.21 20.52 -5.19
N SER A 333 -7.88 20.37 -5.08
CA SER A 333 -7.29 19.23 -4.40
C SER A 333 -7.18 19.45 -2.88
N LEU A 334 -7.90 18.64 -2.10
CA LEU A 334 -7.74 18.52 -0.66
C LEU A 334 -6.32 18.01 -0.35
N VAL A 335 -5.42 18.91 0.05
CA VAL A 335 -4.08 18.55 0.53
C VAL A 335 -4.23 17.95 1.92
N VAL A 336 -4.28 16.62 2.01
CA VAL A 336 -4.24 15.94 3.29
C VAL A 336 -2.77 15.72 3.67
N GLU A 337 -2.20 16.66 4.42
CA GLU A 337 -0.99 16.41 5.21
C GLU A 337 -1.37 15.49 6.38
N ALA A 338 -1.63 14.22 6.08
CA ALA A 338 -1.78 13.18 7.08
C ALA A 338 -0.41 12.58 7.36
N SER A 339 -0.11 12.36 8.65
CA SER A 339 0.96 11.43 9.00
C SER A 339 0.66 10.08 8.33
N PHE A 340 1.66 9.38 7.78
CA PHE A 340 1.44 8.16 6.99
C PHE A 340 0.64 7.07 7.73
N SER A 341 0.66 7.09 9.08
CA SER A 341 -0.16 6.27 9.97
C SER A 341 -1.66 6.56 9.93
N ASP A 342 -2.05 7.77 9.56
CA ASP A 342 -3.45 8.20 9.46
C ASP A 342 -4.04 7.86 8.08
N LEU A 343 -3.20 7.75 7.03
CA LEU A 343 -3.64 7.24 5.72
C LEU A 343 -4.16 5.79 5.79
N GLU A 344 -3.61 4.96 6.68
CA GLU A 344 -4.06 3.57 6.87
C GLU A 344 -5.43 3.48 7.55
N ARG A 345 -5.91 4.57 8.16
CA ARG A 345 -7.18 4.66 8.88
C ARG A 345 -8.33 5.26 8.07
N LEU A 346 -8.05 5.74 6.85
CA LEU A 346 -9.06 6.41 6.02
C LEU A 346 -10.10 5.44 5.43
N PRO A 347 -11.40 5.79 5.48
CA PRO A 347 -12.48 5.01 4.87
C PRO A 347 -12.32 4.84 3.36
N GLU A 348 -12.89 3.77 2.80
CA GLU A 348 -12.91 3.53 1.34
C GLU A 348 -13.81 4.53 0.62
N GLY A 349 -13.39 5.00 -0.56
CA GLY A 349 -14.20 5.84 -1.46
C GLY A 349 -13.97 7.35 -1.35
N GLN A 350 -13.09 7.84 -0.46
CA GLN A 350 -12.66 9.24 -0.48
C GLN A 350 -11.58 9.45 -1.54
N HIS A 351 -11.77 10.45 -2.41
CA HIS A 351 -10.74 10.94 -3.32
C HIS A 351 -9.60 11.54 -2.51
N LEU A 352 -8.53 10.78 -2.33
CA LEU A 352 -7.28 11.27 -1.77
C LEU A 352 -6.50 11.90 -2.92
N VAL A 353 -6.28 13.22 -2.89
CA VAL A 353 -5.35 13.87 -3.82
C VAL A 353 -4.08 14.17 -3.05
N LEU A 354 -3.08 13.28 -3.18
CA LEU A 354 -1.78 13.56 -2.60
C LEU A 354 -1.00 14.47 -3.55
N GLY A 355 -0.84 15.74 -3.19
CA GLY A 355 0.01 16.67 -3.93
C GLY A 355 1.47 16.24 -3.85
N ILE A 356 1.98 15.54 -4.88
CA ILE A 356 3.41 15.30 -5.01
C ILE A 356 4.05 16.55 -5.63
N GLY A 357 4.55 17.43 -4.77
CA GLY A 357 5.48 18.47 -5.18
C GLY A 357 6.77 17.84 -5.69
N VAL A 358 7.13 18.14 -6.94
CA VAL A 358 8.39 17.70 -7.55
C VAL A 358 9.57 18.28 -6.77
N ALA A 359 10.20 17.45 -5.92
CA ALA A 359 11.59 17.64 -5.55
C ALA A 359 12.44 17.34 -6.79
N ASN A 360 12.77 18.37 -7.57
CA ASN A 360 13.65 18.22 -8.73
C ASN A 360 15.04 17.75 -8.25
N ALA A 361 15.34 16.46 -8.50
CA ALA A 361 16.56 15.75 -8.12
C ALA A 361 17.84 16.21 -8.88
N SER A 362 17.90 17.48 -9.27
CA SER A 362 19.11 18.14 -9.80
C SER A 362 19.51 19.36 -8.97
N LEU A 363 18.73 19.70 -7.95
CA LEU A 363 18.92 20.81 -7.01
C LEU A 363 18.46 20.29 -5.64
N GLY A 364 19.40 19.95 -4.75
CA GLY A 364 19.06 19.39 -3.44
C GLY A 364 18.03 20.27 -2.72
N HIS A 365 16.95 19.62 -2.26
CA HIS A 365 15.87 20.16 -1.43
C HIS A 365 14.93 21.13 -2.16
N GLY A 366 13.78 20.58 -2.56
CA GLY A 366 12.67 21.30 -3.19
C GLY A 366 12.14 22.44 -2.32
N HIS A 367 11.77 23.53 -2.99
CA HIS A 367 11.06 24.73 -2.53
C HIS A 367 11.11 25.07 -1.03
N MET A 368 11.81 26.17 -0.71
CA MET A 368 11.76 26.82 0.60
C MET A 368 10.31 27.06 1.05
N VAL A 369 9.91 26.44 2.17
CA VAL A 369 8.73 26.86 2.93
C VAL A 369 8.86 28.35 3.18
N LYS A 370 7.87 29.15 2.76
CA LYS A 370 7.92 30.60 2.96
C LYS A 370 7.50 30.92 4.39
N ALA A 371 8.14 31.92 5.00
CA ALA A 371 7.85 32.35 6.36
C ALA A 371 6.36 32.67 6.57
N GLU A 372 5.68 33.19 5.54
CA GLU A 372 4.26 33.50 5.51
C GLU A 372 3.35 32.33 5.93
N LEU A 373 3.77 31.09 5.69
CA LEU A 373 3.02 29.90 6.10
C LEU A 373 2.90 29.81 7.62
N LEU A 374 4.00 30.00 8.36
CA LEU A 374 3.99 29.99 9.84
C LEU A 374 3.14 31.13 10.42
N TYR A 375 3.13 32.30 9.78
CA TYR A 375 2.29 33.42 10.19
C TYR A 375 0.81 33.12 10.04
N ARG A 376 0.42 32.49 8.93
CA ARG A 376 -0.97 32.12 8.66
C ARG A 376 -1.44 31.02 9.61
N ASP A 377 -0.62 29.99 9.78
CA ASP A 377 -0.93 28.82 10.60
C ASP A 377 -1.20 29.20 12.07
N VAL A 378 -0.52 30.22 12.61
CA VAL A 378 -0.77 30.74 13.96
C VAL A 378 -2.17 31.36 14.11
N VAL A 379 -2.70 31.96 13.04
CA VAL A 379 -3.98 32.66 13.05
C VAL A 379 -5.15 31.72 12.74
N PHE A 380 -4.98 30.83 11.77
CA PHE A 380 -6.07 29.97 11.27
C PHE A 380 -6.02 28.54 11.78
N ASP A 381 -4.82 28.03 12.13
CA ASP A 381 -4.60 26.63 12.52
C ASP A 381 -5.07 25.62 11.45
N ASP A 382 -5.02 26.03 10.18
CA ASP A 382 -5.49 25.30 9.00
C ASP A 382 -4.38 24.69 8.15
N GLU A 383 -3.12 25.09 8.37
CA GLU A 383 -1.96 24.56 7.66
C GLU A 383 -1.40 23.30 8.34
N HIS A 384 -1.93 22.91 9.52
CA HIS A 384 -1.61 21.68 10.25
C HIS A 384 -0.11 21.37 10.43
N VAL A 385 0.72 22.41 10.51
CA VAL A 385 2.18 22.27 10.59
C VAL A 385 2.59 21.49 11.84
N ALA A 386 3.25 20.35 11.64
CA ALA A 386 3.72 19.51 12.73
C ALA A 386 4.75 20.26 13.60
N PRO A 387 4.57 20.36 14.93
CA PRO A 387 5.48 21.09 15.82
C PRO A 387 6.94 20.66 15.72
N LYS A 388 7.18 19.34 15.57
CA LYS A 388 8.51 18.77 15.38
C LYS A 388 9.20 19.29 14.11
N LEU A 389 8.48 19.28 12.98
CA LEU A 389 9.00 19.72 11.69
C LEU A 389 9.27 21.24 11.68
N ALA A 390 8.36 22.01 12.29
CA ALA A 390 8.53 23.45 12.45
C ALA A 390 9.81 23.79 13.24
N VAL A 391 10.05 23.09 14.36
CA VAL A 391 11.19 23.36 15.26
C VAL A 391 12.51 22.81 14.70
N GLU A 392 12.52 21.62 14.11
CA GLU A 392 13.75 20.96 13.66
C GLU A 392 14.20 21.42 12.26
N GLU A 393 13.29 21.85 11.38
CA GLU A 393 13.60 22.13 9.97
C GLU A 393 13.26 23.56 9.52
N TYR A 394 12.02 24.03 9.78
CA TYR A 394 11.55 25.30 9.21
C TYR A 394 12.09 26.53 9.95
N LEU A 395 11.97 26.58 11.27
CA LEU A 395 12.47 27.70 12.08
C LEU A 395 14.00 27.88 11.93
N PRO A 396 14.84 26.83 11.99
CA PRO A 396 16.28 26.94 11.76
C PRO A 396 16.65 27.58 10.42
N SER A 397 15.98 27.19 9.35
CA SER A 397 16.26 27.68 7.99
C SER A 397 15.72 29.09 7.76
N LEU A 398 14.51 29.40 8.26
CA LEU A 398 13.82 30.66 7.98
C LEU A 398 14.24 31.81 8.89
N LEU A 399 14.68 31.54 10.12
CA LEU A 399 15.24 32.58 11.01
C LEU A 399 16.54 33.19 10.43
N ALA A 400 17.21 32.49 9.51
CA ALA A 400 18.38 33.01 8.79
C ALA A 400 18.07 34.23 7.92
N SER A 401 16.93 34.18 7.23
CA SER A 401 16.50 35.17 6.24
C SER A 401 15.46 36.14 6.78
N ASN A 402 14.93 35.90 7.99
CA ASN A 402 13.91 36.73 8.64
C ASN A 402 14.46 37.31 9.97
N SER A 403 15.34 38.31 9.86
CA SER A 403 15.94 39.02 11.02
C SER A 403 14.92 39.71 11.93
N GLY A 404 13.69 39.91 11.44
CA GLY A 404 12.59 40.42 12.22
C GLY A 404 12.08 39.45 13.27
N GLY A 405 12.35 38.14 13.16
CA GLY A 405 11.81 37.05 13.97
C GLY A 405 10.64 36.32 13.26
N LEU A 406 10.24 35.17 13.80
CA LEU A 406 9.11 34.34 13.33
C LEU A 406 8.19 34.01 14.52
N PRO A 407 6.91 33.64 14.28
CA PRO A 407 6.10 33.05 15.34
C PRO A 407 6.62 31.63 15.62
N MET A 408 6.83 31.32 16.89
CA MET A 408 7.50 30.10 17.33
C MET A 408 6.78 29.43 18.49
N TYR A 409 6.10 30.19 19.35
CA TYR A 409 5.59 29.69 20.63
C TYR A 409 4.48 28.67 20.45
N LYS A 410 3.63 28.79 19.42
CA LYS A 410 2.68 27.73 19.02
C LYS A 410 3.37 26.37 18.91
N TYR A 411 4.46 26.29 18.14
CA TYR A 411 5.18 25.05 17.88
C TYR A 411 6.03 24.62 19.08
N LEU A 412 6.72 25.56 19.72
CA LEU A 412 7.56 25.29 20.88
C LEU A 412 6.74 24.74 22.06
N SER A 413 5.53 25.26 22.30
CA SER A 413 4.66 24.78 23.39
C SER A 413 4.15 23.35 23.21
N ALA A 414 4.15 22.84 21.98
CA ALA A 414 3.72 21.50 21.62
C ALA A 414 4.89 20.57 21.24
N TYR A 415 6.13 21.05 21.39
CA TYR A 415 7.33 20.31 21.05
C TYR A 415 7.92 19.63 22.29
N SER A 416 8.20 18.33 22.19
CA SER A 416 8.65 17.48 23.29
C SER A 416 10.14 17.19 23.29
N GLY A 417 10.93 17.83 22.42
CA GLY A 417 12.37 17.65 22.32
C GLY A 417 13.16 18.87 22.82
N GLU A 418 14.47 18.75 22.90
CA GLU A 418 15.34 19.89 23.23
C GLU A 418 15.47 20.86 22.03
N VAL A 419 15.36 22.16 22.32
CA VAL A 419 15.57 23.22 21.33
C VAL A 419 17.07 23.53 21.24
N LEU A 420 17.75 22.90 20.28
CA LEU A 420 19.21 23.01 20.13
C LEU A 420 19.66 24.14 19.20
N ASN A 421 18.74 24.79 18.47
CA ASN A 421 19.12 25.79 17.49
C ASN A 421 19.54 27.12 18.16
N PRO A 422 20.77 27.63 17.92
CA PRO A 422 21.27 28.84 18.59
C PRO A 422 20.46 30.12 18.31
N ARG A 423 19.86 30.24 17.11
CA ARG A 423 19.05 31.43 16.76
C ARG A 423 17.69 31.41 17.45
N MET A 424 17.11 30.22 17.61
CA MET A 424 15.86 30.05 18.36
C MET A 424 16.10 30.36 19.84
N LEU A 425 17.15 29.80 20.43
CA LEU A 425 17.54 30.09 21.82
C LEU A 425 17.77 31.59 22.05
N LYS A 426 18.42 32.27 21.10
CA LYS A 426 18.62 33.73 21.14
C LYS A 426 17.29 34.50 21.12
N GLU A 427 16.37 34.17 20.21
CA GLU A 427 15.05 34.83 20.17
C GLU A 427 14.24 34.57 21.45
N ILE A 428 14.31 33.35 22.01
CA ILE A 428 13.65 33.01 23.28
C ILE A 428 14.21 33.85 24.44
N ASP A 429 15.53 34.06 24.51
CA ASP A 429 16.15 34.87 25.56
C ASP A 429 15.94 36.38 25.39
N GLU A 430 15.89 36.87 24.14
CA GLU A 430 15.72 38.29 23.83
C GLU A 430 14.25 38.76 23.91
N LYS A 431 13.27 37.89 23.62
CA LYS A 431 11.84 38.23 23.60
C LYS A 431 11.13 37.85 24.89
N LYS A 432 11.35 38.61 25.96
CA LYS A 432 10.75 38.33 27.29
C LYS A 432 9.42 39.01 27.55
N ASP A 433 9.13 40.11 26.87
CA ASP A 433 7.90 40.90 26.99
C ASP A 433 7.45 41.46 25.62
N LEU A 434 6.31 42.14 25.57
CA LEU A 434 5.79 42.76 24.35
C LEU A 434 6.71 43.86 23.80
N ASP A 435 7.40 44.60 24.66
CA ASP A 435 8.28 45.71 24.27
C ASP A 435 9.54 45.21 23.55
N ALA A 436 9.93 43.95 23.77
CA ALA A 436 11.01 43.29 23.06
C ALA A 436 10.71 43.10 21.56
N PHE A 437 9.43 43.09 21.14
CA PHE A 437 9.04 43.02 19.73
C PHE A 437 9.10 44.38 19.02
N LEU A 438 9.20 45.48 19.78
CA LEU A 438 9.20 46.86 19.28
C LEU A 438 10.62 47.39 19.04
N ASN A 439 10.78 48.21 18.00
CA ASN A 439 12.01 48.98 17.80
C ASN A 439 11.97 50.30 18.61
N ASN A 440 13.09 51.02 18.69
CA ASN A 440 13.19 52.24 19.50
C ASN A 440 12.18 53.34 19.09
N SER A 441 11.83 53.43 17.81
CA SER A 441 10.82 54.38 17.32
C SER A 441 9.42 54.01 17.80
N LEU A 442 9.07 52.72 17.72
CA LEU A 442 7.78 52.19 18.18
C LEU A 442 7.63 52.28 19.70
N ARG A 443 8.70 52.07 20.48
CA ARG A 443 8.67 52.27 21.94
C ARG A 443 8.36 53.72 22.32
N LYS A 444 8.95 54.69 21.61
CA LYS A 444 8.62 56.12 21.79
C LYS A 444 7.18 56.43 21.35
N ALA A 445 6.74 55.83 20.26
CA ALA A 445 5.36 55.97 19.77
C ALA A 445 4.36 55.40 20.78
N LYS A 446 4.64 54.22 21.36
CA LYS A 446 3.86 53.58 22.42
C LYS A 446 3.75 54.49 23.65
N GLY A 447 4.87 55.03 24.14
CA GLY A 447 4.84 55.99 25.26
C GLY A 447 4.05 57.26 24.96
N SER A 448 4.09 57.75 23.72
CA SER A 448 3.29 58.93 23.29
C SER A 448 1.80 58.59 23.15
N TYR A 449 1.48 57.40 22.66
CA TYR A 449 0.12 56.89 22.50
C TYR A 449 -0.62 56.79 23.85
N HIS A 450 0.14 56.44 24.90
CA HIS A 450 -0.35 56.32 26.28
C HIS A 450 -0.20 57.60 27.12
N HIS A 451 0.41 58.67 26.58
CA HIS A 451 0.69 59.91 27.34
C HIS A 451 -0.58 60.62 27.82
N SER A 452 -1.71 60.42 27.13
CA SER A 452 -3.01 61.00 27.49
C SER A 452 -3.68 60.31 28.69
N GLY A 453 -3.16 59.17 29.16
CA GLY A 453 -3.77 58.35 30.21
C GLY A 453 -5.06 57.64 29.79
N ILE A 454 -5.40 57.68 28.50
CA ILE A 454 -6.55 56.97 27.94
C ILE A 454 -6.16 55.51 27.77
N ARG A 455 -6.93 54.61 28.39
CA ARG A 455 -6.78 53.17 28.19
C ARG A 455 -7.41 52.78 26.86
N HIS A 456 -6.66 52.01 26.07
CA HIS A 456 -7.10 51.53 24.78
C HIS A 456 -7.53 50.07 24.87
N SER A 457 -8.25 49.61 23.85
CA SER A 457 -8.67 48.22 23.68
C SER A 457 -8.59 47.87 22.20
N VAL A 458 -8.55 46.58 21.88
CA VAL A 458 -8.55 46.12 20.48
C VAL A 458 -9.69 46.76 19.67
N GLN A 459 -10.90 46.81 20.25
CA GLN A 459 -12.08 47.38 19.59
C GLN A 459 -12.00 48.91 19.46
N SER A 460 -11.53 49.62 20.48
CA SER A 460 -11.43 51.08 20.41
C SER A 460 -10.40 51.51 19.36
N VAL A 461 -9.30 50.76 19.21
CA VAL A 461 -8.31 51.01 18.17
C VAL A 461 -8.90 50.76 16.78
N ILE A 462 -9.61 49.63 16.58
CA ILE A 462 -10.26 49.32 15.30
C ILE A 462 -11.30 50.39 14.93
N ALA A 463 -12.09 50.86 15.90
CA ALA A 463 -13.10 51.89 15.67
C ALA A 463 -12.50 53.26 15.30
N ASN A 464 -11.36 53.62 15.90
CA ASN A 464 -10.73 54.92 15.70
C ASN A 464 -9.85 54.99 14.44
N GLU A 465 -9.12 53.93 14.15
CA GLU A 465 -8.11 53.91 13.08
C GLU A 465 -8.64 53.28 11.78
N GLY A 466 -9.77 52.57 11.86
CA GLY A 466 -10.36 51.83 10.74
C GLY A 466 -9.78 50.41 10.60
N PHE A 467 -10.58 49.53 10.00
CA PHE A 467 -10.29 48.09 9.96
C PHE A 467 -8.98 47.73 9.25
N GLU A 468 -8.66 48.38 8.13
CA GLU A 468 -7.45 48.05 7.35
C GLU A 468 -6.15 48.52 8.00
N GLU A 469 -6.20 49.57 8.84
CA GLU A 469 -5.01 50.25 9.36
C GLU A 469 -4.79 50.02 10.86
N ALA A 470 -5.77 49.45 11.56
CA ALA A 470 -5.72 49.22 13.00
C ALA A 470 -4.49 48.42 13.44
N PHE A 471 -4.00 47.46 12.64
CA PHE A 471 -2.83 46.64 12.99
C PHE A 471 -1.57 47.49 13.30
N LYS A 472 -1.44 48.68 12.71
CA LYS A 472 -0.31 49.60 12.92
C LYS A 472 -0.30 50.22 14.31
N LYS A 473 -1.47 50.32 14.95
CA LYS A 473 -1.64 50.85 16.31
C LYS A 473 -1.85 49.76 17.35
N LEU A 474 -2.43 48.62 16.97
CA LEU A 474 -2.61 47.47 17.85
C LEU A 474 -1.27 46.94 18.40
N VAL A 475 -0.17 47.08 17.65
CA VAL A 475 1.18 46.75 18.16
C VAL A 475 1.67 47.64 19.31
N LEU A 476 0.98 48.76 19.60
CA LEU A 476 1.34 49.71 20.67
C LEU A 476 0.56 49.46 21.97
N LEU A 477 -0.39 48.53 21.99
CA LEU A 477 -1.16 48.21 23.19
C LEU A 477 -0.30 47.54 24.27
N GLU A 478 -0.70 47.74 25.52
CA GLU A 478 -0.16 46.99 26.66
C GLU A 478 -0.78 45.59 26.75
N GLU A 479 -0.13 44.67 27.46
CA GLU A 479 -0.59 43.28 27.59
C GLU A 479 -2.02 43.19 28.17
N ASP A 480 -2.36 44.05 29.12
CA ASP A 480 -3.68 44.08 29.77
C ASP A 480 -4.77 44.77 28.93
N GLU A 481 -4.39 45.42 27.82
CA GLU A 481 -5.31 46.06 26.86
C GLU A 481 -5.68 45.12 25.69
N ILE A 482 -4.97 44.00 25.55
CA ILE A 482 -5.14 43.04 24.47
C ILE A 482 -6.04 41.89 24.90
N ASP A 483 -7.29 41.90 24.43
CA ASP A 483 -8.15 40.71 24.45
C ASP A 483 -7.76 39.78 23.29
N LEU A 484 -7.23 38.60 23.62
CA LEU A 484 -6.75 37.61 22.65
C LEU A 484 -7.82 37.11 21.69
N ASN A 485 -9.06 36.92 22.14
CA ASN A 485 -10.13 36.45 21.29
C ASN A 485 -10.48 37.52 20.25
N LYS A 486 -10.49 38.77 20.68
CA LYS A 486 -10.81 39.91 19.83
C LYS A 486 -9.70 40.26 18.86
N LEU A 487 -8.45 40.12 19.28
CA LEU A 487 -7.31 40.22 18.40
C LEU A 487 -7.31 39.10 17.34
N LEU A 488 -7.65 37.86 17.72
CA LEU A 488 -7.75 36.74 16.77
C LEU A 488 -8.89 36.94 15.76
N GLU A 489 -10.09 37.36 16.21
CA GLU A 489 -11.22 37.70 15.33
C GLU A 489 -10.80 38.72 14.28
N TYR A 490 -10.11 39.79 14.70
CA TYR A 490 -9.59 40.82 13.81
C TYR A 490 -8.55 40.27 12.81
N LEU A 491 -7.54 39.54 13.29
CA LEU A 491 -6.49 38.97 12.42
C LEU A 491 -7.06 38.01 11.38
N ARG A 492 -8.03 37.17 11.78
CA ARG A 492 -8.72 36.25 10.86
C ARG A 492 -9.48 37.02 9.79
N ALA A 493 -10.29 38.00 10.19
CA ALA A 493 -11.06 38.80 9.24
C ALA A 493 -10.15 39.58 8.27
N LEU A 494 -9.03 40.13 8.75
CA LEU A 494 -8.09 40.89 7.91
C LEU A 494 -7.35 40.02 6.88
N ILE A 495 -7.01 38.78 7.24
CA ILE A 495 -6.21 37.88 6.39
C ILE A 495 -7.09 37.00 5.49
N MET A 496 -8.37 36.79 5.84
CA MET A 496 -9.29 35.93 5.10
C MET A 496 -9.52 36.43 3.66
N ASP A 497 -9.63 37.73 3.48
CA ASP A 497 -9.96 38.35 2.17
C ASP A 497 -8.73 38.53 1.25
N ASP A 498 -7.51 38.65 1.81
CA ASP A 498 -6.27 38.72 1.03
C ASP A 498 -5.11 37.96 1.70
N ARG A 499 -4.82 36.76 1.18
CA ARG A 499 -3.68 35.95 1.65
C ARG A 499 -2.32 36.62 1.43
N LYS A 500 -2.19 37.58 0.51
CA LYS A 500 -0.93 38.26 0.21
C LYS A 500 -0.63 39.41 1.17
N ILE A 501 -1.58 39.84 2.01
CA ILE A 501 -1.39 40.97 2.93
C ILE A 501 -0.26 40.74 3.95
N ILE A 502 0.05 39.48 4.26
CA ILE A 502 1.19 39.12 5.13
C ILE A 502 2.52 39.43 4.42
N HIS A 503 2.57 39.32 3.09
CA HIS A 503 3.80 39.51 2.32
C HIS A 503 4.24 40.98 2.35
N GLY A 504 5.48 41.23 2.76
CA GLY A 504 6.04 42.58 2.85
C GLY A 504 5.51 43.47 3.99
N ASN A 505 4.51 43.02 4.76
CA ASN A 505 3.92 43.81 5.86
C ASN A 505 4.58 43.50 7.21
N SER A 506 5.63 44.27 7.53
CA SER A 506 6.42 44.05 8.75
C SER A 506 5.65 44.30 10.06
N GLU A 507 4.64 45.17 10.06
CA GLU A 507 3.83 45.51 11.23
C GLU A 507 2.79 44.44 11.52
N LEU A 508 2.11 43.94 10.48
CA LEU A 508 1.19 42.81 10.61
C LEU A 508 1.93 41.55 11.08
N LYS A 509 3.10 41.24 10.48
CA LYS A 509 3.97 40.15 10.95
C LYS A 509 4.37 40.32 12.42
N ARG A 510 4.59 41.55 12.89
CA ARG A 510 4.88 41.80 14.30
C ARG A 510 3.67 41.52 15.19
N LEU A 511 2.49 42.00 14.81
CA LEU A 511 1.26 41.79 15.57
C LEU A 511 0.93 40.30 15.71
N ILE A 512 1.09 39.50 14.64
CA ILE A 512 0.89 38.04 14.68
C ILE A 512 1.87 37.38 15.67
N ARG A 513 3.13 37.83 15.75
CA ARG A 513 4.12 37.29 16.70
C ARG A 513 3.83 37.70 18.14
N MET A 514 3.32 38.91 18.37
CA MET A 514 2.84 39.32 19.69
C MET A 514 1.65 38.45 20.12
N TYR A 515 0.72 38.16 19.20
CA TYR A 515 -0.39 37.24 19.46
C TYR A 515 0.10 35.81 19.79
N ASP A 516 1.01 35.25 18.98
CA ASP A 516 1.64 33.95 19.22
C ASP A 516 2.27 33.87 20.62
N PHE A 517 3.06 34.90 20.96
CA PHE A 517 3.70 35.04 22.26
C PHE A 517 2.69 35.06 23.41
N LEU A 518 1.69 35.94 23.36
CA LEU A 518 0.72 36.08 24.45
C LEU A 518 -0.13 34.82 24.66
N LYS A 519 -0.43 34.10 23.57
CA LYS A 519 -1.27 32.90 23.62
C LYS A 519 -0.51 31.67 24.11
N TYR A 520 0.71 31.44 23.60
CA TYR A 520 1.39 30.16 23.77
C TYR A 520 2.58 30.19 24.72
N LYS A 521 3.11 31.36 25.09
CA LYS A 521 4.28 31.44 25.98
C LYS A 521 4.08 30.75 27.33
N LYS A 522 2.93 30.97 27.99
CA LYS A 522 2.65 30.33 29.29
C LYS A 522 2.68 28.80 29.19
N ALA A 523 2.16 28.24 28.10
CA ALA A 523 2.19 26.80 27.86
C ALA A 523 3.62 26.30 27.61
N PHE A 524 4.41 27.06 26.86
CA PHE A 524 5.84 26.79 26.65
C PHE A 524 6.67 26.84 27.94
N ASP A 525 6.46 27.83 28.80
CA ASP A 525 7.18 27.96 30.07
C ASP A 525 6.86 26.78 31.03
N ILE A 526 5.61 26.31 31.01
CA ILE A 526 5.18 25.10 31.76
C ILE A 526 5.86 23.86 31.17
N SER A 527 5.83 23.66 29.85
CA SER A 527 6.45 22.49 29.23
C SER A 527 7.97 22.46 29.44
N ALA A 528 8.62 23.61 29.44
CA ALA A 528 10.06 23.74 29.66
C ALA A 528 10.50 23.55 31.13
N THR A 529 9.59 23.65 32.10
CA THR A 529 9.88 23.45 33.54
C THR A 529 9.40 22.11 34.08
N SER A 530 8.79 21.27 33.23
CA SER A 530 8.23 19.96 33.59
C SER A 530 9.24 18.79 33.47
N GLU A 531 10.53 19.09 33.28
CA GLU A 531 11.64 18.11 33.28
C GLU A 531 12.34 17.98 34.64
#